data_AF-A0A969LS85-F1
#
_entry.id   AF-A0A969LS85-F1
#
_cell.length_a   1.000
_cell.length_b   1.000
_cell.length_c   1.000
_cell.angle_alpha   90.00
_cell.angle_beta   90.00
_cell.angle_gamma   90.00
#
_symmetry.space_group_name_H-M   'P 1'
#
loop_
_entity.id
_entity.type
_entity.pdbx_description
1 polymer ?
#
loop_
_entity_poly.entity_id
_entity_poly.type
_entity_poly.pdbx_seq_one_letter_code
_entity_poly.pdbx_strand_id
1 'polypeptide(L)'
;MLPRVIDQRLVYLFKYWRNSIQIGMRYGNELYAFVRSYPSHDRLQAYSLGCELAATGMQTCVTCASWRYTVWISLRSILTNSTLTDLVLANSVSSSSVQSTDLGAASHVNQSHEYSASPQLEPQP
;
A
#
# COMPACT_ATOMS: atom_id res chain seq x y z
N MET A 1 4.61 15.32 -17.68
CA MET A 1 3.27 15.72 -17.15
C MET A 1 3.18 15.32 -15.68
N LEU A 2 2.19 15.80 -14.92
CA LEU A 2 1.99 15.35 -13.52
C LEU A 2 1.11 14.11 -13.45
N PRO A 3 1.29 13.22 -12.46
CA PRO A 3 0.44 12.06 -12.28
C PRO A 3 -0.96 12.48 -11.83
N ARG A 4 -1.99 11.85 -12.38
CA ARG A 4 -3.37 12.07 -11.92
C ARG A 4 -3.57 11.45 -10.55
N VAL A 5 -4.26 12.14 -9.65
CA VAL A 5 -4.65 11.60 -8.34
C VAL A 5 -6.13 11.19 -8.40
N ILE A 6 -6.43 9.94 -8.05
CA ILE A 6 -7.75 9.33 -8.23
C ILE A 6 -8.19 8.70 -6.90
N ASP A 7 -9.47 8.83 -6.53
CA ASP A 7 -10.01 8.05 -5.40
C ASP A 7 -10.09 6.57 -5.80
N GLN A 8 -9.54 5.68 -4.97
CA GLN A 8 -9.54 4.24 -5.24
C GLN A 8 -10.96 3.66 -5.39
N ARG A 9 -12.00 4.29 -4.83
CA ARG A 9 -13.40 3.85 -4.98
C ARG A 9 -13.92 4.00 -6.41
N LEU A 10 -13.26 4.80 -7.25
CA LEU A 10 -13.66 5.07 -8.63
C LEU A 10 -13.01 4.13 -9.65
N VAL A 11 -12.14 3.22 -9.22
CA VAL A 11 -11.40 2.32 -10.11
C VAL A 11 -11.91 0.89 -10.00
N TYR A 12 -11.85 0.16 -11.12
CA TYR A 12 -12.17 -1.26 -11.16
C TYR A 12 -10.89 -2.07 -11.27
N LEU A 13 -10.57 -2.86 -10.24
CA LEU A 13 -9.41 -3.74 -10.27
C LEU A 13 -9.69 -4.99 -11.12
N PHE A 14 -8.67 -5.46 -11.83
CA PHE A 14 -8.72 -6.72 -12.57
C PHE A 14 -7.37 -7.44 -12.50
N LYS A 15 -7.35 -8.71 -12.91
CA LYS A 15 -6.12 -9.49 -13.07
C LYS A 15 -5.88 -9.76 -14.55
N TYR A 16 -4.63 -9.78 -14.97
CA TYR A 16 -4.25 -10.12 -16.34
C TYR A 16 -2.95 -10.90 -16.35
N TRP A 17 -2.66 -11.57 -17.47
CA TRP A 17 -1.44 -12.35 -17.63
C TRP A 17 -0.37 -11.54 -18.37
N ARG A 18 0.82 -11.41 -17.77
CA ARG A 18 2.05 -10.94 -18.42
C ARG A 18 3.24 -11.51 -17.66
N ASN A 19 3.84 -12.57 -18.19
CA ASN A 19 4.89 -13.40 -17.56
C ASN A 19 4.43 -14.11 -16.26
N SER A 20 3.47 -13.53 -15.53
CA SER A 20 2.76 -14.07 -14.37
C SER A 20 1.40 -13.37 -14.24
N ILE A 21 0.62 -13.73 -13.22
CA ILE A 21 -0.62 -13.01 -12.88
C ILE A 21 -0.25 -11.63 -12.33
N GLN A 22 -0.70 -10.60 -13.03
CA GLN A 22 -0.51 -9.19 -12.67
C GLN A 22 -1.83 -8.57 -12.21
N ILE A 23 -1.72 -7.49 -11.44
CA ILE A 23 -2.86 -6.67 -11.02
C ILE A 23 -2.93 -5.44 -11.92
N GLY A 24 -4.12 -5.17 -12.44
CA GLY A 24 -4.43 -3.98 -13.20
C GLY A 24 -5.62 -3.22 -12.61
N MET A 25 -5.81 -2.00 -13.08
CA MET A 25 -7.01 -1.22 -12.80
C MET A 25 -7.55 -0.55 -14.06
N ARG A 26 -8.88 -0.41 -14.13
CA ARG A 26 -9.57 0.39 -15.13
C ARG A 26 -10.09 1.67 -14.49
N TYR A 27 -9.81 2.80 -15.12
CA TYR A 27 -10.38 4.10 -14.77
C TYR A 27 -10.84 4.82 -16.05
N GLY A 28 -12.15 5.08 -16.15
CA GLY A 28 -12.76 5.52 -17.40
C GLY A 28 -12.51 4.50 -18.53
N ASN A 29 -11.92 4.94 -19.63
CA ASN A 29 -11.60 4.12 -20.80
C ASN A 29 -10.12 3.68 -20.87
N GLU A 30 -9.38 3.88 -19.78
CA GLU A 30 -7.96 3.55 -19.70
C GLU A 30 -7.70 2.37 -18.76
N LEU A 31 -6.69 1.57 -19.11
CA LEU A 31 -6.23 0.43 -18.34
C LEU A 31 -4.82 0.69 -17.84
N TYR A 32 -4.57 0.36 -16.59
CA TYR A 32 -3.29 0.60 -15.93
C TYR A 32 -2.75 -0.67 -15.29
N ALA A 33 -1.43 -0.82 -15.30
CA ALA A 33 -0.68 -1.81 -14.55
C ALA A 33 -0.32 -1.28 -13.17
N PHE A 34 -0.36 -2.17 -12.18
CA PHE A 34 0.19 -1.91 -10.85
C PHE A 34 1.71 -1.71 -10.92
N VAL A 35 2.22 -0.73 -10.19
CA VAL A 35 3.68 -0.50 -10.04
C VAL A 35 4.12 -0.69 -8.60
N ARG A 36 3.52 0.04 -7.67
CA ARG A 36 3.90 -0.01 -6.26
C ARG A 36 2.81 0.57 -5.39
N SER A 37 2.67 0.03 -4.18
CA SER A 37 1.85 0.59 -3.12
C SER A 37 2.70 1.12 -1.98
N TYR A 38 2.24 2.19 -1.36
CA TYR A 38 2.86 2.88 -0.24
C TYR A 38 1.86 2.99 0.91
N PRO A 39 2.29 2.91 2.17
CA PRO A 39 1.47 3.24 3.33
C PRO A 39 0.90 4.67 3.27
N SER A 40 -0.15 4.94 4.05
CA SER A 40 -0.77 6.27 4.09
C SER A 40 0.17 7.41 4.52
N HIS A 41 1.21 7.13 5.31
CA HIS A 41 2.20 8.12 5.72
C HIS A 41 3.22 8.44 4.61
N ASP A 42 3.37 7.57 3.61
CA ASP A 42 4.34 7.72 2.51
C ASP A 42 3.71 8.33 1.24
N ARG A 43 2.70 9.20 1.42
CA ARG A 43 2.02 9.91 0.33
C ARG A 43 3.00 10.60 -0.62
N LEU A 44 4.01 11.28 -0.05
CA LEU A 44 4.96 12.05 -0.84
C LEU A 44 5.82 11.14 -1.72
N GLN A 45 6.22 9.98 -1.21
CA GLN A 45 7.00 9.00 -1.98
C GLN A 45 6.19 8.43 -3.14
N ALA A 46 4.92 8.08 -2.90
CA ALA A 46 4.02 7.61 -3.95
C ALA A 46 3.84 8.67 -5.06
N TYR A 47 3.68 9.94 -4.67
CA TYR A 47 3.53 11.04 -5.61
C TYR A 47 4.85 11.35 -6.37
N SER A 48 5.99 11.33 -5.69
CA SER A 48 7.32 11.50 -6.30
C SER A 48 7.57 10.44 -7.37
N LEU A 49 7.34 9.17 -7.06
CA LEU A 49 7.46 8.09 -8.04
C LEU A 49 6.50 8.31 -9.22
N GLY A 50 5.27 8.74 -8.96
CA GLY A 50 4.32 9.08 -10.01
C GLY A 50 4.83 10.20 -10.93
N CYS A 51 5.47 11.23 -10.37
CA CYS A 51 6.09 12.32 -11.13
C CYS A 51 7.30 11.86 -11.93
N GLU A 52 8.18 11.03 -11.37
CA GLU A 52 9.35 10.47 -12.04
C GLU A 52 8.92 9.66 -13.28
N LEU A 53 7.95 8.76 -13.12
CA LEU A 53 7.39 7.98 -14.23
C LEU A 53 6.75 8.89 -15.27
N ALA A 54 5.98 9.90 -14.85
CA ALA A 54 5.35 10.84 -15.77
C ALA A 54 6.34 11.80 -16.47
N ALA A 55 7.54 11.99 -15.91
CA ALA A 55 8.64 12.71 -16.55
C ALA A 55 9.28 11.88 -17.69
N THR A 56 9.24 10.55 -17.61
CA THR A 56 9.69 9.65 -18.69
C THR A 56 8.68 9.52 -19.85
N GLY A 57 7.58 10.28 -19.82
CA GLY A 57 6.52 10.21 -20.83
C GLY A 57 5.50 9.10 -20.61
N MET A 58 5.59 8.36 -19.50
CA MET A 58 4.58 7.35 -19.14
C MET A 58 3.33 8.01 -18.58
N GLN A 59 2.16 7.66 -19.10
CA GLN A 59 0.90 8.11 -18.53
C GLN A 59 0.68 7.41 -17.19
N THR A 60 0.80 8.18 -16.12
CA THR A 60 0.86 7.67 -14.74
C THR A 60 -0.25 8.25 -13.89
N CYS A 61 -0.74 7.48 -12.92
CA CYS A 61 -1.67 7.97 -11.91
C CYS A 61 -1.43 7.32 -10.55
N VAL A 62 -1.94 7.96 -9.51
CA VAL A 62 -1.87 7.53 -8.12
C VAL A 62 -3.29 7.41 -7.60
N THR A 63 -3.66 6.23 -7.10
CA THR A 63 -4.93 6.05 -6.38
C THR A 63 -4.74 6.26 -4.90
N CYS A 64 -5.69 6.93 -4.26
CA CYS A 64 -5.74 7.16 -2.82
C CYS A 64 -6.80 6.27 -2.17
N ALA A 65 -6.41 5.50 -1.15
CA ALA A 65 -7.31 4.90 -0.19
C ALA A 65 -6.97 5.37 1.22
N SER A 66 -7.84 5.08 2.19
CA SER A 66 -7.66 5.47 3.59
C SER A 66 -6.34 4.97 4.21
N TRP A 67 -5.80 3.85 3.72
CA TRP A 67 -4.64 3.18 4.30
C TRP A 67 -3.42 3.08 3.39
N ARG A 68 -3.54 3.47 2.11
CA ARG A 68 -2.44 3.36 1.14
C ARG A 68 -2.60 4.29 -0.06
N TYR A 69 -1.48 4.53 -0.71
CA TYR A 69 -1.39 5.10 -2.05
C TYR A 69 -0.87 4.04 -3.01
N THR A 70 -1.40 3.98 -4.23
CA THR A 70 -0.92 3.02 -5.23
C THR A 70 -0.60 3.74 -6.53
N VAL A 71 0.59 3.49 -7.07
CA VAL A 71 1.08 4.07 -8.32
C VAL A 71 0.78 3.09 -9.46
N TRP A 72 0.27 3.64 -10.57
CA TRP A 72 -0.18 2.89 -11.73
C TRP A 72 0.31 3.52 -13.03
N ILE A 73 0.68 2.70 -14.01
CA ILE A 73 1.11 3.14 -15.35
C ILE A 73 0.13 2.62 -16.40
N SER A 74 -0.23 3.46 -17.36
CA SER A 74 -1.10 3.09 -18.49
C SER A 74 -0.50 1.92 -19.28
N LEU A 75 -1.27 0.85 -19.47
CA LEU A 75 -0.86 -0.29 -20.29
C LEU A 75 -0.51 0.13 -21.72
N ARG A 76 -1.08 1.23 -22.24
CA ARG A 76 -0.70 1.76 -23.56
C ARG A 76 0.72 2.31 -23.55
N SER A 77 1.11 3.05 -22.52
CA SER A 77 2.47 3.60 -22.38
C SER A 77 3.53 2.51 -22.29
N ILE A 78 3.18 1.38 -21.68
CA ILE A 78 4.03 0.18 -21.61
C ILE A 78 4.31 -0.38 -23.00
N LEU A 79 3.25 -0.54 -23.81
CA LEU A 79 3.36 -1.13 -25.14
C LEU A 79 4.18 -0.24 -26.07
N THR A 80 4.13 1.09 -25.89
CA THR A 80 4.93 2.04 -26.67
C THR A 80 6.39 2.12 -26.23
N ASN A 81 6.70 1.85 -24.96
CA ASN A 81 8.03 1.98 -24.36
C ASN A 81 8.52 0.65 -23.74
N SER A 82 8.58 -0.42 -24.54
CA SER A 82 8.78 -1.78 -24.01
C SER A 82 10.07 -1.94 -23.18
N THR A 83 11.18 -1.35 -23.61
CA THR A 83 12.51 -1.55 -23.00
C THR A 83 12.63 -0.99 -21.58
N LEU A 84 12.12 0.21 -21.32
CA LEU A 84 12.16 0.82 -19.98
C LEU A 84 11.11 0.22 -19.05
N THR A 85 9.98 -0.22 -19.60
CA THR A 85 8.86 -0.62 -18.75
C THR A 85 9.03 -2.00 -18.15
N ASP A 86 9.73 -2.92 -18.82
CA ASP A 86 10.03 -4.24 -18.25
C ASP A 86 10.89 -4.13 -16.99
N LEU A 87 11.81 -3.16 -16.92
CA LEU A 87 12.63 -2.90 -15.73
C LEU A 87 11.79 -2.36 -14.55
N VAL A 88 10.89 -1.41 -14.85
CA VAL A 88 10.02 -0.79 -13.83
C VAL A 88 9.06 -1.82 -13.23
N LEU A 89 8.50 -2.70 -14.07
CA LEU A 89 7.57 -3.73 -13.60
C LEU A 89 8.25 -4.92 -12.94
N ALA A 90 9.46 -5.31 -13.37
CA ALA A 90 10.20 -6.37 -12.67
C ALA A 90 10.47 -6.02 -11.20
N ASN A 91 10.70 -4.74 -10.90
CA ASN A 91 10.93 -4.24 -9.54
C ASN A 91 9.68 -4.14 -8.66
N SER A 92 8.47 -4.35 -9.22
CA SER A 92 7.21 -4.30 -8.47
C SER A 92 6.85 -5.60 -7.75
N VAL A 93 7.44 -6.72 -8.16
CA VAL A 93 7.09 -8.07 -7.68
C VAL A 93 7.79 -8.43 -6.36
N SER A 94 8.86 -7.72 -5.98
CA SER A 94 9.74 -8.11 -4.87
C SER A 94 9.29 -7.68 -3.46
N SER A 95 8.10 -7.09 -3.28
CA SER A 95 7.67 -6.50 -1.99
C SER A 95 6.49 -7.23 -1.33
N SER A 96 6.57 -8.56 -1.21
CA SER A 96 5.67 -9.33 -0.34
C SER A 96 6.44 -10.43 0.42
N SER A 97 7.33 -10.00 1.32
CA SER A 97 7.82 -10.85 2.40
C SER A 97 7.70 -10.07 3.71
N VAL A 98 6.57 -10.26 4.39
CA VAL A 98 6.37 -9.80 5.77
C VAL A 98 6.88 -10.93 6.65
N GLN A 99 8.01 -10.71 7.33
CA GLN A 99 8.52 -11.65 8.32
C GLN A 99 7.56 -11.72 9.50
N SER A 100 7.14 -12.96 9.78
CA SER A 100 6.33 -13.40 10.90
C SER A 100 6.95 -12.94 12.22
N THR A 101 6.16 -12.34 13.11
CA THR A 101 6.55 -12.10 14.50
C THR A 101 6.46 -13.41 15.25
N ASP A 102 7.61 -13.89 15.72
CA ASP A 102 7.75 -15.09 16.53
C ASP A 102 7.21 -14.81 17.96
N LEU A 103 6.18 -15.56 18.35
CA LEU A 103 5.54 -15.51 19.66
C LEU A 103 6.15 -16.63 20.51
N GLY A 104 7.17 -16.29 21.30
CA GLY A 104 7.89 -17.20 22.19
C GLY A 104 7.65 -16.91 23.68
N ALA A 105 6.73 -17.67 24.28
CA ALA A 105 6.69 -18.21 25.65
C ALA A 105 7.23 -17.42 26.88
N ALA A 106 6.29 -17.03 27.75
CA ALA A 106 6.17 -17.30 29.20
C ALA A 106 7.41 -17.58 30.08
N SER A 107 7.59 -16.79 31.17
CA SER A 107 7.30 -17.20 32.57
C SER A 107 8.08 -16.42 33.64
N HIS A 108 7.35 -16.07 34.71
CA HIS A 108 7.77 -15.85 36.11
C HIS A 108 8.68 -14.67 36.50
N VAL A 109 8.18 -13.80 37.38
CA VAL A 109 8.48 -13.82 38.84
C VAL A 109 7.62 -12.77 39.58
N ASN A 110 6.98 -13.25 40.66
CA ASN A 110 6.26 -12.51 41.71
C ASN A 110 7.19 -11.62 42.54
N GLN A 111 6.68 -10.48 43.02
CA GLN A 111 6.76 -9.99 44.42
C GLN A 111 6.13 -8.57 44.49
N SER A 112 4.90 -8.46 44.99
CA SER A 112 4.53 -8.08 46.37
C SER A 112 4.85 -6.62 46.72
N HIS A 113 3.80 -5.79 46.77
CA HIS A 113 3.69 -4.76 47.80
C HIS A 113 2.26 -4.72 48.34
N GLU A 114 2.20 -4.89 49.65
CA GLU A 114 1.05 -4.88 50.52
C GLU A 114 0.31 -3.54 50.47
N TYR A 115 -1.02 -3.57 50.43
CA TYR A 115 -1.85 -2.53 51.03
C TYR A 115 -2.89 -3.23 51.90
N SER A 116 -2.60 -3.25 53.20
CA SER A 116 -3.51 -3.62 54.27
C SER A 116 -4.63 -2.59 54.42
N ALA A 117 -5.86 -3.11 54.57
CA ALA A 117 -6.95 -2.76 55.49
C ALA A 117 -7.33 -1.27 55.69
N SER A 118 -8.57 -0.83 55.88
CA SER A 118 -9.97 -1.33 55.97
C SER A 118 -10.80 -0.06 56.36
N PRO A 119 -12.05 -0.12 56.87
CA PRO A 119 -13.34 -0.38 56.23
C PRO A 119 -14.39 0.77 56.47
N GLN A 120 -15.65 0.52 56.08
CA GLN A 120 -16.91 1.19 56.53
C GLN A 120 -17.19 2.62 55.99
N LEU A 121 -18.42 3.07 55.70
CA LEU A 121 -19.76 2.67 56.16
C LEU A 121 -20.83 3.22 55.16
N GLU A 122 -21.79 2.35 54.84
CA GLU A 122 -23.21 2.52 54.43
C GLU A 122 -23.73 3.52 53.35
N PRO A 123 -24.77 3.09 52.60
CA PRO A 123 -25.61 3.94 51.76
C PRO A 123 -26.87 4.40 52.50
N GLN A 124 -27.43 5.55 52.13
CA GLN A 124 -28.82 5.90 52.46
C GLN A 124 -29.45 6.67 51.27
N PRO A 125 -30.78 6.55 51.10
CA PRO A 125 -31.53 6.81 49.87
C PRO A 125 -31.85 8.29 49.59
#